data_AF-A0AAD5RGL0-F1
#
_entry.id   AF-A0AAD5RGL0-F1
#
_cell.length_a   1.000
_cell.length_b   1.000
_cell.length_c   1.000
_cell.angle_alpha   90.00
_cell.angle_beta   90.00
_cell.angle_gamma   90.00
#
_symmetry.space_group_name_H-M   'P 1'
#
loop_
_entity.id
_entity.type
_entity.pdbx_description
1 polymer ?
#
loop_
_entity_poly.entity_id
_entity_poly.type
_entity_poly.pdbx_seq_one_letter_code
_entity_poly.pdbx_strand_id
1 'polypeptide(L)'
;MQSLSRISNAIPRRAEATIRSTAVKRASNAGRRQATRGQGNQRRAFHVTPQKWYPPSPAPGPSAGYAALPQRRLISLAGPDAAKFLQGAITRNIYDVPSDSSASEGPPRQQGIYGAFLNAQGRFLNDVFIYPDTIGIGAKDAAEGETFLVEVDAAEAERLAKHIKLYKLRAKFDVKLLDTEEATVWQAWGDTVTPSIENDCLSVMDQRAPGMGARFVAPFKNIPRSISNELPEAHESAYAIRRYLNGVAEGQEELLREAALPQESNLDLMGGIDFRKGCYVGQELTIRTQHRGVVRKRILPVVVYGPHRGEPRWLEYHNDPELTVVPSNLCAEHIPPETEVGRYKKKGRSAGKFLKGIGNVGLALCRLEVMTSVQVPGTEGAGLVGGGFNPDDEFYMKIGREMREPAEVKVKAFVPEWLREGLAAATRNRE
;
A
#
# COMPACT_ATOMS: atom_id res chain seq x y z
N MET A 1 37.89 61.23 -4.43
CA MET A 1 36.42 61.24 -4.62
C MET A 1 35.78 60.78 -3.30
N GLN A 2 35.62 61.75 -2.40
CA GLN A 2 35.13 61.71 -1.01
C GLN A 2 33.58 61.76 -1.00
N SER A 3 32.77 61.64 0.06
CA SER A 3 32.79 61.07 1.42
C SER A 3 31.42 61.47 2.07
N LEU A 4 30.88 60.65 3.00
CA LEU A 4 30.21 61.04 4.27
C LEU A 4 28.94 61.94 4.34
N SER A 5 28.03 61.49 5.23
CA SER A 5 27.19 62.27 6.20
C SER A 5 25.89 62.93 5.68
N ARG A 6 24.84 63.29 6.44
CA ARG A 6 24.23 63.01 7.78
C ARG A 6 22.95 63.92 7.84
N ILE A 7 21.89 63.44 8.54
CA ILE A 7 20.95 64.19 9.42
C ILE A 7 19.94 65.23 8.85
N SER A 8 18.68 65.14 9.33
CA SER A 8 17.80 66.24 9.87
C SER A 8 16.33 66.20 9.37
N ASN A 9 15.38 65.67 10.17
CA ASN A 9 14.31 66.35 10.95
C ASN A 9 13.20 67.13 10.17
N ALA A 10 11.93 66.76 10.37
CA ALA A 10 10.95 67.49 11.23
C ALA A 10 9.45 67.12 10.94
N ILE A 11 8.67 67.06 12.03
CA ILE A 11 7.21 66.84 12.26
C ILE A 11 6.51 68.25 12.28
N PRO A 12 5.18 68.53 12.04
CA PRO A 12 4.09 68.11 12.98
C PRO A 12 2.56 68.15 12.62
N ARG A 13 1.77 67.57 13.57
CA ARG A 13 0.42 67.93 14.15
C ARG A 13 -0.88 67.60 13.35
N ARG A 14 -1.82 66.81 13.95
CA ARG A 14 -3.06 67.17 14.74
C ARG A 14 -4.12 67.91 13.90
N ALA A 15 -5.45 67.76 14.00
CA ALA A 15 -6.42 67.00 14.80
C ALA A 15 -7.84 67.31 14.23
N GLU A 16 -8.88 66.68 14.82
CA GLU A 16 -10.29 67.14 14.92
C GLU A 16 -11.18 67.10 13.65
N ALA A 17 -12.51 66.99 13.72
CA ALA A 17 -13.53 66.51 14.67
C ALA A 17 -14.87 66.69 13.91
N THR A 18 -15.96 65.92 14.14
CA THR A 18 -17.14 66.35 14.94
C THR A 18 -18.34 65.56 14.33
N ILE A 19 -18.97 64.54 14.96
CA ILE A 19 -19.95 64.48 16.07
C ILE A 19 -21.30 65.18 15.77
N ARG A 20 -22.41 64.43 15.98
CA ARG A 20 -23.67 64.76 16.71
C ARG A 20 -24.91 64.18 16.00
N SER A 21 -25.98 63.74 16.65
CA SER A 21 -26.31 63.36 18.05
C SER A 21 -27.79 62.92 18.09
N THR A 22 -28.07 61.81 18.79
CA THR A 22 -29.21 61.52 19.70
C THR A 22 -30.50 62.37 19.71
N ALA A 23 -31.68 61.72 19.72
CA ALA A 23 -32.55 61.52 20.92
C ALA A 23 -34.09 61.43 20.65
N VAL A 24 -34.69 60.31 21.15
CA VAL A 24 -35.94 60.19 21.95
C VAL A 24 -37.33 60.54 21.36
N LYS A 25 -38.27 59.56 21.41
CA LYS A 25 -39.63 59.69 21.98
C LYS A 25 -40.33 58.34 22.26
N ARG A 26 -41.07 58.29 23.38
CA ARG A 26 -41.86 57.18 23.97
C ARG A 26 -43.37 57.30 23.63
N ALA A 27 -44.10 56.22 23.96
CA ALA A 27 -45.55 56.06 24.24
C ALA A 27 -46.41 55.51 23.06
N SER A 28 -47.44 54.65 23.18
CA SER A 28 -48.04 53.77 24.22
C SER A 28 -49.31 53.08 23.64
N ASN A 29 -49.88 52.09 24.36
CA ASN A 29 -51.20 51.42 24.24
C ASN A 29 -51.34 50.22 23.27
N ALA A 30 -52.16 49.17 23.50
CA ALA A 30 -52.71 48.46 24.67
C ALA A 30 -53.66 47.34 24.15
N GLY A 31 -53.72 46.18 24.83
CA GLY A 31 -54.79 45.16 24.71
C GLY A 31 -54.40 43.91 23.88
N ARG A 32 -54.73 42.66 24.23
CA ARG A 32 -55.68 42.12 25.22
C ARG A 32 -55.46 40.59 25.36
N ARG A 33 -55.58 40.08 26.60
CA ARG A 33 -56.00 38.72 27.06
C ARG A 33 -55.08 37.48 26.97
N GLN A 34 -54.58 37.11 28.15
CA GLN A 34 -54.73 35.82 28.88
C GLN A 34 -55.06 34.53 28.09
N ALA A 35 -54.16 33.54 28.21
CA ALA A 35 -54.51 32.18 28.62
C ALA A 35 -53.33 31.55 29.38
N THR A 36 -53.65 30.88 30.47
CA THR A 36 -52.77 30.36 31.52
C THR A 36 -52.38 28.89 31.33
N ARG A 37 -51.18 28.56 31.84
CA ARG A 37 -50.74 27.29 32.46
C ARG A 37 -50.60 26.02 31.59
N GLY A 38 -49.41 25.41 31.71
CA GLY A 38 -49.23 23.96 31.60
C GLY A 38 -47.81 23.56 31.19
N GLN A 39 -46.93 23.33 32.16
CA GLN A 39 -45.59 22.77 31.94
C GLN A 39 -45.66 21.44 31.17
N GLY A 40 -44.98 21.37 30.04
CA GLY A 40 -44.78 20.16 29.25
C GLY A 40 -43.29 19.87 29.10
N ASN A 41 -42.80 19.01 29.98
CA ASN A 41 -41.60 18.17 29.92
C ASN A 41 -40.73 18.26 28.63
N GLN A 42 -39.73 19.14 28.58
CA GLN A 42 -38.66 19.05 27.58
C GLN A 42 -37.70 17.93 27.97
N ARG A 43 -37.97 16.71 27.49
CA ARG A 43 -36.96 15.65 27.43
C ARG A 43 -35.83 16.14 26.54
N ARG A 44 -34.62 16.26 27.10
CA ARG A 44 -33.38 16.43 26.32
C ARG A 44 -33.32 15.25 25.34
N ALA A 45 -33.47 15.53 24.05
CA ALA A 45 -33.25 14.55 23.01
C ALA A 45 -31.76 14.16 23.04
N PHE A 46 -31.48 12.87 23.15
CA PHE A 46 -30.13 12.36 22.99
C PHE A 46 -29.71 12.59 21.54
N HIS A 47 -28.68 13.41 21.32
CA HIS A 47 -27.98 13.45 20.04
C HIS A 47 -27.17 12.16 19.92
N VAL A 48 -27.69 11.20 19.16
CA VAL A 48 -26.92 10.06 18.69
C VAL A 48 -26.06 10.58 17.54
N THR A 49 -24.74 10.60 17.75
CA THR A 49 -23.77 10.77 16.67
C THR A 49 -24.00 9.65 15.64
N PRO A 50 -24.08 9.91 14.33
CA PRO A 50 -24.23 8.83 13.37
C PRO A 50 -23.02 7.89 13.51
N GLN A 51 -23.28 6.63 13.88
CA GLN A 51 -22.31 5.57 13.66
C GLN A 51 -21.92 5.64 12.18
N LYS A 52 -20.62 5.74 11.89
CA LYS A 52 -20.12 5.47 10.55
C LYS A 52 -20.66 4.10 10.15
N TRP A 53 -21.51 4.06 9.13
CA TRP A 53 -21.96 2.83 8.52
C TRP A 53 -20.73 2.18 7.88
N TYR A 54 -20.17 1.18 8.55
CA TYR A 54 -19.18 0.32 7.94
C TYR A 54 -19.94 -0.74 7.13
N PRO A 55 -19.60 -0.93 5.83
CA PRO A 55 -20.16 -2.05 5.08
C PRO A 55 -19.88 -3.36 5.83
N PRO A 56 -20.75 -4.38 5.73
CA PRO A 56 -20.45 -5.68 6.30
C PRO A 56 -19.10 -6.13 5.74
N SER A 57 -18.17 -6.48 6.63
CA SER A 57 -16.86 -6.98 6.21
C SER A 57 -17.04 -8.19 5.26
N PRO A 58 -16.10 -8.45 4.33
CA PRO A 58 -16.39 -9.33 3.18
C PRO A 58 -16.36 -10.83 3.50
N ALA A 59 -16.97 -11.67 2.68
CA ALA A 59 -16.78 -13.13 2.76
C ALA A 59 -15.35 -13.52 2.32
N PRO A 60 -14.82 -14.73 2.66
CA PRO A 60 -13.48 -15.18 2.28
C PRO A 60 -13.16 -15.13 0.78
N GLY A 61 -14.18 -14.98 -0.07
CA GLY A 61 -14.07 -15.07 -1.52
C GLY A 61 -14.03 -16.52 -2.01
N PRO A 62 -14.30 -16.76 -3.31
CA PRO A 62 -14.20 -18.09 -3.89
C PRO A 62 -12.74 -18.52 -4.06
N SER A 63 -12.47 -19.83 -4.04
CA SER A 63 -11.13 -20.40 -4.26
C SER A 63 -10.56 -20.11 -5.67
N ALA A 64 -11.45 -19.86 -6.63
CA ALA A 64 -11.16 -19.39 -7.98
C ALA A 64 -12.15 -18.26 -8.33
N GLY A 65 -11.69 -17.22 -9.00
CA GLY A 65 -12.51 -16.05 -9.30
C GLY A 65 -11.73 -14.94 -9.97
N TYR A 66 -12.41 -13.84 -10.27
CA TYR A 66 -11.78 -12.62 -10.76
C TYR A 66 -12.39 -11.37 -10.14
N ALA A 67 -11.62 -10.29 -10.08
CA ALA A 67 -12.08 -9.00 -9.55
C ALA A 67 -11.48 -7.84 -10.35
N ALA A 68 -12.29 -6.81 -10.60
CA ALA A 68 -11.78 -5.50 -11.00
C ALA A 68 -11.02 -4.86 -9.84
N LEU A 69 -9.98 -4.09 -10.15
CA LEU A 69 -9.11 -3.48 -9.14
C LEU A 69 -9.10 -1.95 -9.29
N PRO A 70 -10.17 -1.25 -8.87
CA PRO A 70 -10.29 0.20 -8.99
C PRO A 70 -9.26 0.97 -8.15
N GLN A 71 -8.66 0.31 -7.15
CA GLN A 71 -7.53 0.83 -6.38
C GLN A 71 -6.21 0.86 -7.15
N ARG A 72 -6.20 0.41 -8.42
CA ARG A 72 -5.03 0.46 -9.31
C ARG A 72 -5.31 1.36 -10.50
N ARG A 73 -4.31 2.16 -10.89
CA ARG A 73 -4.37 3.11 -12.01
C ARG A 73 -3.19 2.90 -12.95
N LEU A 74 -3.35 3.34 -14.18
CA LEU A 74 -2.39 3.11 -15.26
C LEU A 74 -1.78 4.43 -15.74
N ILE A 75 -0.47 4.45 -15.88
CA ILE A 75 0.29 5.54 -16.49
C ILE A 75 0.91 5.02 -17.78
N SER A 76 0.55 5.61 -18.92
CA SER A 76 1.21 5.33 -20.20
C SER A 76 2.51 6.10 -20.32
N LEU A 77 3.57 5.38 -20.70
CA LEU A 77 4.85 5.90 -21.18
C LEU A 77 5.03 5.48 -22.63
N ALA A 78 4.96 6.43 -23.56
CA ALA A 78 4.91 6.16 -24.99
C ALA A 78 5.97 6.94 -25.76
N GLY A 79 6.85 6.24 -26.46
CA GLY A 79 7.91 6.83 -27.28
C GLY A 79 9.24 6.08 -27.21
N PRO A 80 10.21 6.44 -28.06
CA PRO A 80 11.41 5.63 -28.30
C PRO A 80 12.34 5.48 -27.09
N ASP A 81 12.31 6.42 -26.14
CA ASP A 81 13.17 6.36 -24.95
C ASP A 81 12.46 5.74 -23.72
N ALA A 82 11.20 5.29 -23.84
CA ALA A 82 10.41 4.79 -22.71
C ALA A 82 11.04 3.54 -22.06
N ALA A 83 11.43 2.53 -22.84
CA ALA A 83 12.07 1.31 -22.35
C ALA A 83 13.38 1.62 -21.62
N LYS A 84 14.22 2.49 -22.22
CA LYS A 84 15.49 2.91 -21.64
C LYS A 84 15.32 3.66 -20.33
N PHE A 85 14.32 4.54 -20.24
CA PHE A 85 13.99 5.23 -18.99
C PHE A 85 13.57 4.23 -17.91
N LEU A 86 12.65 3.32 -18.22
CA LEU A 86 12.19 2.30 -17.27
C LEU A 86 13.34 1.41 -16.80
N GLN A 87 14.24 1.02 -17.70
CA GLN A 87 15.41 0.21 -17.37
C GLN A 87 16.28 0.86 -16.28
N GLY A 88 16.45 2.18 -16.31
CA GLY A 88 17.19 2.91 -15.28
C GLY A 88 16.36 3.29 -14.04
N ALA A 89 15.03 3.23 -14.11
CA ALA A 89 14.14 3.75 -13.06
C ALA A 89 13.59 2.67 -12.12
N ILE A 90 13.47 1.42 -12.58
CA ILE A 90 12.82 0.34 -11.82
C ILE A 90 13.75 -0.82 -11.47
N THR A 91 13.37 -1.58 -10.44
CA THR A 91 14.15 -2.71 -9.89
C THR A 91 14.20 -3.95 -10.79
N ARG A 92 13.31 -4.06 -11.78
CA ARG A 92 13.18 -5.22 -12.67
C ARG A 92 13.69 -4.91 -14.09
N ASN A 93 14.24 -5.92 -14.78
CA ASN A 93 14.80 -5.73 -16.11
C ASN A 93 13.69 -5.63 -17.16
N ILE A 94 13.71 -4.56 -17.97
CA ILE A 94 12.75 -4.31 -19.05
C ILE A 94 13.13 -5.05 -20.33
N TYR A 95 14.40 -5.39 -20.49
CA TYR A 95 14.90 -6.13 -21.63
C TYR A 95 14.93 -7.64 -21.33
N ASP A 96 14.71 -8.44 -22.37
CA ASP A 96 14.99 -9.86 -22.31
C ASP A 96 16.50 -10.09 -22.22
N VAL A 97 16.89 -11.19 -21.57
CA VAL A 97 18.28 -11.61 -21.48
C VAL A 97 18.51 -12.63 -22.58
N PRO A 98 19.35 -12.34 -23.59
CA PRO A 98 19.63 -13.28 -24.68
C PRO A 98 20.21 -14.59 -24.13
N SER A 99 19.83 -15.71 -24.74
CA SER A 99 20.35 -17.04 -24.37
C SER A 99 21.80 -17.23 -24.82
N ASP A 100 22.24 -16.49 -25.85
CA ASP A 100 23.63 -16.41 -26.26
C ASP A 100 24.31 -15.16 -25.66
N SER A 101 25.58 -15.30 -25.27
CA SER A 101 26.32 -14.25 -24.53
C SER A 101 26.80 -13.09 -25.42
N SER A 102 26.20 -12.90 -26.61
CA SER A 102 26.70 -11.97 -27.63
C SER A 102 26.28 -10.51 -27.40
N ALA A 103 25.17 -10.29 -26.68
CA ALA A 103 24.65 -8.96 -26.37
C ALA A 103 24.38 -8.82 -24.87
N SER A 104 24.63 -7.62 -24.34
CA SER A 104 24.36 -7.29 -22.93
C SER A 104 22.88 -7.11 -22.62
N GLU A 105 22.04 -6.78 -23.62
CA GLU A 105 20.58 -6.62 -23.51
C GLU A 105 19.91 -7.10 -24.80
N GLY A 106 18.80 -7.83 -24.68
CA GLY A 106 17.95 -8.24 -25.80
C GLY A 106 16.87 -7.21 -26.13
N PRO A 107 15.86 -7.56 -26.96
CA PRO A 107 14.71 -6.67 -27.17
C PRO A 107 13.93 -6.45 -25.87
N PRO A 108 13.13 -5.38 -25.76
CA PRO A 108 12.20 -5.21 -24.67
C PRO A 108 11.27 -6.41 -24.52
N ARG A 109 11.00 -6.76 -23.25
CA ARG A 109 10.12 -7.85 -22.89
C ARG A 109 8.76 -7.67 -23.55
N GLN A 110 8.20 -8.78 -24.01
CA GLN A 110 6.85 -8.84 -24.57
C GLN A 110 5.81 -9.29 -23.53
N GLN A 111 6.25 -9.57 -22.31
CA GLN A 111 5.40 -9.95 -21.18
C GLN A 111 5.48 -8.89 -20.09
N GLY A 112 4.39 -8.73 -19.35
CA GLY A 112 4.39 -7.84 -18.19
C GLY A 112 5.36 -8.31 -17.10
N ILE A 113 5.70 -7.40 -16.20
CA ILE A 113 6.62 -7.67 -15.09
C ILE A 113 6.16 -6.97 -13.81
N TYR A 114 6.51 -7.54 -12.66
CA TYR A 114 6.40 -6.89 -11.37
C TYR A 114 7.74 -6.25 -10.96
N GLY A 115 7.70 -5.07 -10.36
CA GLY A 115 8.88 -4.36 -9.88
C GLY A 115 8.52 -3.18 -8.98
N ALA A 116 9.48 -2.30 -8.75
CA ALA A 116 9.26 -1.10 -7.96
C ALA A 116 10.07 0.10 -8.47
N PHE A 117 9.53 1.30 -8.23
CA PHE A 117 10.30 2.54 -8.21
C PHE A 117 10.86 2.75 -6.81
N LEU A 118 12.15 3.09 -6.71
CA LEU A 118 12.80 3.44 -5.45
C LEU A 118 13.27 4.90 -5.47
N ASN A 119 13.49 5.47 -4.29
CA ASN A 119 14.22 6.72 -4.18
C ASN A 119 15.73 6.47 -4.25
N ALA A 120 16.52 7.55 -4.32
CA ALA A 120 17.98 7.46 -4.39
C ALA A 120 18.60 6.76 -3.15
N GLN A 121 17.90 6.73 -2.01
CA GLN A 121 18.32 6.03 -0.81
C GLN A 121 17.93 4.55 -0.81
N GLY A 122 17.29 4.03 -1.86
CA GLY A 122 16.88 2.62 -2.00
C GLY A 122 15.63 2.24 -1.21
N ARG A 123 14.75 3.21 -0.91
CA ARG A 123 13.45 2.99 -0.24
C ARG A 123 12.32 3.03 -1.25
N PHE A 124 11.21 2.35 -0.96
CA PHE A 124 10.05 2.31 -1.85
C PHE A 124 9.53 3.71 -2.19
N LEU A 125 9.27 3.94 -3.46
CA LEU A 125 8.30 4.93 -3.90
C LEU A 125 6.98 4.23 -4.19
N ASN A 126 6.99 3.24 -5.09
CA ASN A 126 5.79 2.55 -5.52
C ASN A 126 6.11 1.13 -5.99
N ASP A 127 5.27 0.15 -5.64
CA ASP A 127 5.21 -1.14 -6.31
C ASP A 127 4.40 -1.04 -7.60
N VAL A 128 4.89 -1.65 -8.66
CA VAL A 128 4.29 -1.53 -10.00
C VAL A 128 4.26 -2.85 -10.74
N PHE A 129 3.21 -3.01 -11.54
CA PHE A 129 3.26 -3.89 -12.71
C PHE A 129 3.50 -3.04 -13.94
N ILE A 130 4.31 -3.54 -14.86
CA ILE A 130 4.57 -2.88 -16.15
C ILE A 130 4.16 -3.82 -17.26
N TYR A 131 3.40 -3.29 -18.21
CA TYR A 131 2.88 -4.02 -19.36
C TYR A 131 3.39 -3.37 -20.64
N PRO A 132 4.04 -4.09 -21.55
CA PRO A 132 4.19 -3.65 -22.94
C PRO A 132 2.80 -3.50 -23.56
N ASP A 133 2.47 -2.34 -24.10
CA ASP A 133 1.14 -2.03 -24.63
C ASP A 133 1.01 -2.53 -26.08
N THR A 134 0.76 -3.83 -26.23
CA THR A 134 0.61 -4.50 -27.53
C THR A 134 -0.76 -4.29 -28.19
N ILE A 135 -1.74 -3.71 -27.47
CA ILE A 135 -3.10 -3.47 -27.96
C ILE A 135 -3.47 -1.99 -28.06
N GLY A 136 -2.54 -1.08 -27.75
CA GLY A 136 -2.66 0.35 -28.00
C GLY A 136 -3.59 1.11 -27.05
N ILE A 137 -3.73 0.67 -25.80
CA ILE A 137 -4.54 1.36 -24.77
C ILE A 137 -3.95 2.75 -24.46
N GLY A 138 -2.65 2.82 -24.23
CA GLY A 138 -1.93 4.01 -23.80
C GLY A 138 -1.31 4.82 -24.94
N ALA A 139 -1.32 4.29 -26.16
CA ALA A 139 -0.65 4.86 -27.33
C ALA A 139 -1.47 5.94 -28.08
N LYS A 140 -2.73 6.17 -27.68
CA LYS A 140 -3.61 7.15 -28.34
C LYS A 140 -3.00 8.56 -28.28
N ASP A 141 -2.77 9.15 -29.46
CA ASP A 141 -2.19 10.48 -29.65
C ASP A 141 -0.75 10.63 -29.09
N ALA A 142 -0.01 9.53 -28.96
CA ALA A 142 1.35 9.53 -28.41
C ALA A 142 2.46 9.55 -29.48
N ALA A 143 3.67 9.90 -29.07
CA ALA A 143 4.86 9.76 -29.91
C ALA A 143 5.05 8.33 -30.45
N GLU A 144 5.51 8.22 -31.70
CA GLU A 144 5.86 6.94 -32.31
C GLU A 144 6.94 6.21 -31.50
N GLY A 145 6.73 4.93 -31.23
CA GLY A 145 7.68 4.08 -30.50
C GLY A 145 6.98 3.06 -29.62
N GLU A 146 7.76 2.42 -28.76
CA GLU A 146 7.23 1.46 -27.79
C GLU A 146 6.40 2.18 -26.72
N THR A 147 5.30 1.55 -26.33
CA THR A 147 4.42 2.04 -25.27
C THR A 147 4.36 1.03 -24.13
N PHE A 148 4.42 1.54 -22.91
CA PHE A 148 4.30 0.75 -21.69
C PHE A 148 3.21 1.33 -20.79
N LEU A 149 2.40 0.47 -20.19
CA LEU A 149 1.50 0.85 -19.09
C LEU A 149 2.15 0.50 -17.76
N VAL A 150 2.24 1.48 -16.87
CA VAL A 150 2.69 1.33 -15.49
C VAL A 150 1.46 1.32 -14.58
N GLU A 151 1.14 0.16 -14.03
CA GLU A 151 0.10 0.00 -13.03
C GLU A 151 0.65 0.34 -11.64
N VAL A 152 -0.03 1.24 -10.94
CA VAL A 152 0.35 1.74 -9.61
C VAL A 152 -0.90 1.92 -8.75
N ASP A 153 -0.71 2.00 -7.43
CA ASP A 153 -1.75 2.42 -6.49
C ASP A 153 -2.42 3.73 -6.93
N ALA A 154 -3.76 3.73 -6.95
CA ALA A 154 -4.57 4.86 -7.37
C ALA A 154 -4.27 6.14 -6.57
N ALA A 155 -3.98 6.03 -5.27
CA ALA A 155 -3.69 7.16 -4.39
C ALA A 155 -2.33 7.82 -4.72
N GLU A 156 -1.42 7.11 -5.39
CA GLU A 156 -0.08 7.60 -5.72
C GLU A 156 0.12 7.85 -7.23
N ALA A 157 -0.86 7.52 -8.07
CA ALA A 157 -0.74 7.57 -9.52
C ALA A 157 -0.34 8.96 -10.05
N GLU A 158 -0.97 10.02 -9.55
CA GLU A 158 -0.60 11.40 -9.93
C GLU A 158 0.81 11.78 -9.48
N ARG A 159 1.20 11.34 -8.29
CA ARG A 159 2.51 11.64 -7.72
C ARG A 159 3.61 10.91 -8.49
N LEU A 160 3.39 9.65 -8.85
CA LEU A 160 4.32 8.89 -9.70
C LEU A 160 4.37 9.47 -11.11
N ALA A 161 3.24 9.85 -11.72
CA ALA A 161 3.25 10.48 -13.05
C ALA A 161 4.04 11.80 -13.07
N LYS A 162 3.88 12.63 -12.03
CA LYS A 162 4.68 13.86 -11.84
C LYS A 162 6.17 13.55 -11.63
N HIS A 163 6.48 12.53 -10.84
CA HIS A 163 7.84 12.06 -10.63
C HIS A 163 8.48 11.64 -11.96
N ILE A 164 7.83 10.78 -12.75
CA ILE A 164 8.33 10.34 -14.06
C ILE A 164 8.53 11.55 -14.99
N LYS A 165 7.57 12.48 -15.06
CA LYS A 165 7.71 13.72 -15.86
C LYS A 165 8.91 14.57 -15.45
N LEU A 166 9.20 14.66 -14.16
CA LEU A 166 10.36 15.40 -13.66
C LEU A 166 11.69 14.73 -14.06
N TYR A 167 11.75 13.39 -13.97
CA TYR A 167 12.97 12.63 -14.23
C TYR A 167 13.15 12.18 -15.70
N LYS A 168 12.14 12.35 -16.57
CA LYS A 168 12.29 12.06 -18.00
C LYS A 168 13.33 12.96 -18.68
N LEU A 169 13.55 14.18 -18.17
CA LEU A 169 14.49 15.15 -18.73
C LEU A 169 14.33 15.32 -20.25
N ARG A 170 15.35 14.95 -21.04
CA ARG A 170 15.35 15.03 -22.50
C ARG A 170 14.91 13.74 -23.20
N ALA A 171 14.56 12.70 -22.43
CA ALA A 171 14.09 11.44 -23.00
C ALA A 171 12.80 11.68 -23.78
N LYS A 172 12.77 11.16 -25.00
CA LYS A 172 11.69 11.29 -25.97
C LYS A 172 10.61 10.25 -25.68
N PHE A 173 9.73 10.57 -24.75
CA PHE A 173 8.47 9.86 -24.55
C PHE A 173 7.43 10.75 -23.85
N ASP A 174 6.17 10.44 -24.08
CA ASP A 174 5.02 11.06 -23.45
C ASP A 174 4.64 10.32 -22.17
N VAL A 175 4.06 11.06 -21.22
CA VAL A 175 3.61 10.54 -19.94
C VAL A 175 2.17 10.95 -19.72
N LYS A 176 1.27 9.96 -19.76
CA LYS A 176 -0.17 10.17 -19.60
C LYS A 176 -0.68 9.32 -18.44
N LEU A 177 -1.32 9.93 -17.46
CA LEU A 177 -2.16 9.20 -16.50
C LEU A 177 -3.49 8.93 -17.20
N LEU A 178 -3.85 7.65 -17.35
CA LEU A 178 -5.08 7.27 -18.06
C LEU A 178 -6.29 7.58 -17.20
N ASP A 179 -7.36 8.06 -17.82
CA ASP A 179 -8.65 8.21 -17.15
C ASP A 179 -9.23 6.85 -16.77
N THR A 180 -10.06 6.81 -15.73
CA THR A 180 -10.65 5.57 -15.21
C THR A 180 -11.56 4.86 -16.23
N GLU A 181 -11.99 5.57 -17.26
CA GLU A 181 -12.85 5.08 -18.35
C GLU A 181 -12.07 4.66 -19.60
N GLU A 182 -10.73 4.67 -19.56
CA GLU A 182 -9.91 4.18 -20.69
C GLU A 182 -9.58 2.70 -20.56
N ALA A 183 -9.31 2.21 -19.35
CA ALA A 183 -8.92 0.83 -19.10
C ALA A 183 -9.31 0.34 -17.70
N THR A 184 -9.41 -0.98 -17.55
CA THR A 184 -9.67 -1.64 -16.27
C THR A 184 -8.57 -2.66 -15.99
N VAL A 185 -8.07 -2.63 -14.74
CA VAL A 185 -7.13 -3.62 -14.22
C VAL A 185 -7.94 -4.73 -13.54
N TRP A 186 -7.64 -5.98 -13.89
CA TRP A 186 -8.28 -7.16 -13.33
C TRP A 186 -7.25 -8.08 -12.70
N GLN A 187 -7.66 -8.79 -11.66
CA GLN A 187 -6.99 -10.00 -11.21
C GLN A 187 -7.91 -11.19 -11.43
N ALA A 188 -7.38 -12.28 -11.98
CA ALA A 188 -8.01 -13.60 -11.90
C ALA A 188 -7.12 -14.57 -11.13
N TRP A 189 -7.73 -15.54 -10.43
CA TRP A 189 -7.06 -16.62 -9.70
C TRP A 189 -7.85 -17.93 -9.80
N GLY A 190 -7.13 -19.04 -9.63
CA GLY A 190 -7.65 -20.40 -9.82
C GLY A 190 -6.64 -21.24 -10.60
N ASP A 191 -6.77 -22.56 -10.50
CA ASP A 191 -5.78 -23.50 -11.06
C ASP A 191 -5.71 -23.46 -12.60
N THR A 192 -6.75 -22.97 -13.26
CA THR A 192 -6.82 -22.85 -14.73
C THR A 192 -6.35 -21.48 -15.24
N VAL A 193 -6.07 -20.52 -14.36
CA VAL A 193 -5.73 -19.15 -14.76
C VAL A 193 -4.33 -19.10 -15.37
N THR A 194 -4.29 -18.63 -16.61
CA THR A 194 -3.07 -18.35 -17.36
C THR A 194 -3.14 -16.95 -17.99
N PRO A 195 -2.02 -16.32 -18.37
CA PRO A 195 -2.05 -15.04 -19.07
C PRO A 195 -2.74 -15.23 -20.41
N SER A 196 -3.50 -14.23 -20.83
CA SER A 196 -4.15 -14.25 -22.14
C SER A 196 -3.10 -14.28 -23.25
N ILE A 197 -3.36 -15.13 -24.24
CA ILE A 197 -2.68 -15.13 -25.54
C ILE A 197 -3.51 -14.38 -26.60
N GLU A 198 -4.70 -13.88 -26.23
CA GLU A 198 -5.58 -13.12 -27.11
C GLU A 198 -5.19 -11.64 -27.13
N ASN A 199 -5.45 -10.96 -28.25
CA ASN A 199 -5.19 -9.52 -28.42
C ASN A 199 -6.34 -8.64 -27.89
N ASP A 200 -7.05 -9.09 -26.84
CA ASP A 200 -8.14 -8.34 -26.20
C ASP A 200 -7.73 -7.67 -24.88
N CYS A 201 -6.57 -8.05 -24.34
CA CYS A 201 -6.00 -7.53 -23.11
C CYS A 201 -4.48 -7.67 -23.08
N LEU A 202 -3.84 -6.91 -22.20
CA LEU A 202 -2.49 -7.17 -21.73
C LEU A 202 -2.57 -8.08 -20.51
N SER A 203 -1.61 -8.98 -20.32
CA SER A 203 -1.62 -9.84 -19.15
C SER A 203 -0.24 -10.27 -18.68
N VAL A 204 -0.15 -10.70 -17.42
CA VAL A 204 1.07 -11.23 -16.81
C VAL A 204 0.72 -12.21 -15.69
N MET A 205 1.49 -13.29 -15.58
CA MET A 205 1.39 -14.17 -14.41
C MET A 205 1.82 -13.42 -13.16
N ASP A 206 0.98 -13.47 -12.12
CA ASP A 206 1.34 -12.94 -10.81
C ASP A 206 2.22 -13.94 -10.06
N GLN A 207 3.53 -13.72 -10.17
CA GLN A 207 4.56 -14.59 -9.57
C GLN A 207 4.92 -14.19 -8.14
N ARG A 208 4.21 -13.24 -7.52
CA ARG A 208 4.57 -12.74 -6.17
C ARG A 208 4.41 -13.81 -5.09
N ALA A 209 3.44 -14.71 -5.26
CA ALA A 209 3.30 -15.91 -4.45
C ALA A 209 2.58 -17.01 -5.27
N PRO A 210 2.76 -18.29 -4.92
CA PRO A 210 2.05 -19.38 -5.58
C PRO A 210 0.52 -19.19 -5.58
N GLY A 211 -0.11 -19.53 -6.70
CA GLY A 211 -1.55 -19.47 -6.87
C GLY A 211 -2.15 -18.07 -7.01
N MET A 212 -1.37 -16.99 -7.00
CA MET A 212 -1.90 -15.64 -7.17
C MET A 212 -2.64 -15.43 -8.50
N GLY A 213 -2.39 -16.28 -9.51
CA GLY A 213 -3.08 -16.26 -10.79
C GLY A 213 -2.44 -15.27 -11.76
N ALA A 214 -3.25 -14.49 -12.46
CA ALA A 214 -2.77 -13.55 -13.46
C ALA A 214 -3.43 -12.18 -13.35
N ARG A 215 -2.65 -11.16 -13.69
CA ARG A 215 -3.09 -9.77 -13.84
C ARG A 215 -3.42 -9.49 -15.29
N PHE A 216 -4.47 -8.71 -15.51
CA PHE A 216 -4.93 -8.32 -16.83
C PHE A 216 -5.23 -6.82 -16.89
N VAL A 217 -4.99 -6.22 -18.04
CA VAL A 217 -5.38 -4.85 -18.37
C VAL A 217 -6.13 -4.89 -19.69
N ALA A 218 -7.38 -4.42 -19.68
CA ALA A 218 -8.23 -4.39 -20.86
C ALA A 218 -8.88 -3.01 -21.01
N PRO A 219 -9.39 -2.65 -22.20
CA PRO A 219 -10.21 -1.45 -22.35
C PRO A 219 -11.36 -1.42 -21.34
N PHE A 220 -11.81 -0.22 -20.98
CA PHE A 220 -12.73 -0.04 -19.85
C PHE A 220 -13.95 -0.97 -19.88
N LYS A 221 -14.19 -1.64 -18.75
CA LYS A 221 -15.26 -2.62 -18.52
C LYS A 221 -15.23 -3.86 -19.43
N ASN A 222 -14.27 -3.98 -20.35
CA ASN A 222 -14.07 -5.23 -21.06
C ASN A 222 -13.45 -6.24 -20.09
N ILE A 223 -14.19 -7.32 -19.86
CA ILE A 223 -13.68 -8.50 -19.16
C ILE A 223 -12.96 -9.34 -20.23
N PRO A 224 -11.65 -9.60 -20.09
CA PRO A 224 -10.93 -10.48 -21.00
C PRO A 224 -11.63 -11.83 -21.19
N ARG A 225 -11.62 -12.36 -22.41
CA ARG A 225 -12.28 -13.65 -22.70
C ARG A 225 -11.69 -14.81 -21.92
N SER A 226 -10.38 -14.76 -21.64
CA SER A 226 -9.66 -15.70 -20.79
C SER A 226 -10.16 -15.73 -19.34
N ILE A 227 -10.95 -14.73 -18.93
CA ILE A 227 -11.56 -14.63 -17.59
C ILE A 227 -13.05 -14.97 -17.65
N SER A 228 -13.78 -14.39 -18.63
CA SER A 228 -15.25 -14.33 -18.62
C SER A 228 -15.97 -15.68 -18.70
N ASN A 229 -15.31 -16.73 -19.20
CA ASN A 229 -15.96 -18.01 -19.52
C ASN A 229 -15.82 -19.08 -18.43
N GLU A 230 -14.98 -18.87 -17.41
CA GLU A 230 -14.55 -19.96 -16.52
C GLU A 230 -14.61 -19.63 -15.02
N LEU A 231 -14.71 -18.36 -14.65
CA LEU A 231 -14.54 -17.92 -13.26
C LEU A 231 -15.71 -17.06 -12.75
N PRO A 232 -16.09 -17.15 -11.47
CA PRO A 232 -17.06 -16.25 -10.87
C PRO A 232 -16.45 -14.86 -10.64
N GLU A 233 -17.24 -13.82 -10.89
CA GLU A 233 -16.90 -12.45 -10.48
C GLU A 233 -16.92 -12.35 -8.95
N ALA A 234 -15.93 -11.67 -8.40
CA ALA A 234 -15.76 -11.43 -6.98
C ALA A 234 -15.44 -9.96 -6.71
N HIS A 235 -15.70 -9.52 -5.48
CA HIS A 235 -15.35 -8.19 -5.02
C HIS A 235 -13.82 -8.07 -4.83
N GLU A 236 -13.26 -6.87 -5.00
CA GLU A 236 -11.83 -6.57 -4.82
C GLU A 236 -11.28 -7.00 -3.44
N SER A 237 -12.14 -7.06 -2.44
CA SER A 237 -11.78 -7.51 -1.09
C SER A 237 -11.47 -9.01 -1.02
N ALA A 238 -12.06 -9.86 -1.88
CA ALA A 238 -11.69 -11.27 -2.00
C ALA A 238 -10.22 -11.40 -2.43
N TYR A 239 -9.80 -10.54 -3.38
CA TYR A 239 -8.40 -10.46 -3.78
C TYR A 239 -7.50 -9.93 -2.66
N ALA A 240 -7.93 -8.92 -1.90
CA ALA A 240 -7.18 -8.43 -0.73
C ALA A 240 -7.00 -9.52 0.35
N ILE A 241 -8.07 -10.26 0.69
CA ILE A 241 -8.01 -11.42 1.60
C ILE A 241 -7.01 -12.44 1.07
N ARG A 242 -7.09 -12.78 -0.22
CA ARG A 242 -6.16 -13.72 -0.85
C ARG A 242 -4.71 -13.27 -0.73
N ARG A 243 -4.42 -11.99 -0.97
CA ARG A 243 -3.09 -11.40 -0.77
C ARG A 243 -2.61 -11.54 0.67
N TYR A 244 -3.45 -11.19 1.64
CA TYR A 244 -3.11 -11.30 3.06
C TYR A 244 -2.87 -12.74 3.49
N LEU A 245 -3.67 -13.70 3.03
CA LEU A 245 -3.43 -15.12 3.33
C LEU A 245 -2.13 -15.65 2.70
N ASN A 246 -1.65 -15.03 1.62
CA ASN A 246 -0.38 -15.38 0.97
C ASN A 246 0.81 -14.51 1.43
N GLY A 247 0.61 -13.52 2.30
CA GLY A 247 1.68 -12.61 2.72
C GLY A 247 2.14 -11.63 1.65
N VAL A 248 1.28 -11.29 0.68
CA VAL A 248 1.61 -10.43 -0.46
C VAL A 248 1.19 -8.98 -0.19
N ALA A 249 2.16 -8.10 -0.05
CA ALA A 249 1.93 -6.66 0.08
C ALA A 249 1.68 -6.00 -1.28
N GLU A 250 0.74 -5.06 -1.36
CA GLU A 250 0.44 -4.27 -2.56
C GLU A 250 -0.06 -2.87 -2.18
N GLY A 251 0.46 -1.85 -2.84
CA GLY A 251 -0.02 -0.48 -2.67
C GLY A 251 0.49 0.23 -1.42
N GLN A 252 0.08 1.50 -1.30
CA GLN A 252 0.77 2.49 -0.46
C GLN A 252 0.42 2.37 1.03
N GLU A 253 -0.70 1.76 1.37
CA GLU A 253 -1.08 1.46 2.75
C GLU A 253 -0.24 0.33 3.37
N GLU A 254 0.33 -0.53 2.53
CA GLU A 254 1.10 -1.72 2.94
C GLU A 254 2.62 -1.50 2.72
N LEU A 255 2.98 -0.74 1.68
CA LEU A 255 4.36 -0.46 1.27
C LEU A 255 4.70 1.02 1.46
N LEU A 256 4.87 1.43 2.72
CA LEU A 256 5.05 2.83 3.12
C LEU A 256 6.14 3.59 2.35
N ARG A 257 5.73 4.69 1.73
CA ARG A 257 6.56 5.52 0.83
C ARG A 257 7.73 6.09 1.59
N GLU A 258 8.91 6.03 0.99
CA GLU A 258 10.18 6.54 1.55
C GLU A 258 10.55 5.93 2.92
N ALA A 259 9.84 4.89 3.36
CA ALA A 259 10.09 4.21 4.64
C ALA A 259 10.38 2.72 4.42
N ALA A 260 9.53 2.03 3.66
CA ALA A 260 9.66 0.61 3.37
C ALA A 260 10.92 0.30 2.56
N LEU A 261 11.50 -0.88 2.83
CA LEU A 261 12.70 -1.38 2.17
C LEU A 261 12.34 -2.57 1.26
N PRO A 262 12.91 -2.67 0.04
CA PRO A 262 12.63 -3.75 -0.91
C PRO A 262 12.63 -5.15 -0.29
N GLN A 263 13.69 -5.51 0.41
CA GLN A 263 13.81 -6.84 1.01
C GLN A 263 13.00 -7.00 2.31
N GLU A 264 12.69 -5.93 3.04
CA GLU A 264 11.74 -6.04 4.16
C GLU A 264 10.31 -6.27 3.64
N SER A 265 10.00 -5.86 2.42
CA SER A 265 8.73 -6.09 1.75
C SER A 265 8.68 -7.35 0.89
N ASN A 266 9.70 -8.21 0.96
CA ASN A 266 9.82 -9.45 0.18
C ASN A 266 9.95 -9.26 -1.34
N LEU A 267 10.27 -8.06 -1.83
CA LEU A 267 10.39 -7.80 -3.27
C LEU A 267 11.45 -8.68 -3.95
N ASP A 268 12.50 -9.04 -3.20
CA ASP A 268 13.55 -9.98 -3.62
C ASP A 268 13.05 -11.40 -3.85
N LEU A 269 12.08 -11.84 -3.04
CA LEU A 269 11.50 -13.19 -3.09
C LEU A 269 10.28 -13.28 -4.02
N MET A 270 9.61 -12.15 -4.27
CA MET A 270 8.48 -12.02 -5.19
C MET A 270 8.89 -11.84 -6.67
N GLY A 271 10.19 -11.96 -6.97
CA GLY A 271 10.72 -11.74 -8.33
C GLY A 271 10.70 -10.28 -8.78
N GLY A 272 10.48 -9.31 -7.88
CA GLY A 272 10.40 -7.89 -8.20
C GLY A 272 11.75 -7.18 -8.33
N ILE A 273 12.86 -7.88 -8.08
CA ILE A 273 14.22 -7.35 -8.23
C ILE A 273 14.99 -8.24 -9.20
N ASP A 274 15.70 -7.63 -10.15
CA ASP A 274 16.74 -8.31 -10.90
C ASP A 274 18.11 -7.86 -10.37
N PHE A 275 18.85 -8.76 -9.74
CA PHE A 275 20.19 -8.45 -9.21
C PHE A 275 21.27 -8.44 -10.29
N ARG A 276 20.96 -8.89 -11.51
CA ARG A 276 21.91 -9.01 -12.62
C ARG A 276 21.72 -7.95 -13.71
N LYS A 277 20.70 -7.09 -13.60
CA LYS A 277 20.49 -5.98 -14.54
C LYS A 277 21.48 -4.83 -14.30
N GLY A 278 21.51 -3.90 -15.26
CA GLY A 278 22.28 -2.66 -15.16
C GLY A 278 21.83 -1.71 -14.04
N CYS A 279 22.47 -0.55 -13.98
CA CYS A 279 22.22 0.43 -12.93
C CYS A 279 20.78 0.95 -12.91
N TYR A 280 20.17 1.02 -11.73
CA TYR A 280 18.86 1.65 -11.52
C TYR A 280 18.84 2.49 -10.24
N VAL A 281 17.88 3.42 -10.14
CA VAL A 281 17.74 4.31 -8.99
C VAL A 281 17.56 3.53 -7.69
N GLY A 282 18.40 3.81 -6.68
CA GLY A 282 18.32 3.18 -5.35
C GLY A 282 18.98 1.81 -5.24
N GLN A 283 19.66 1.33 -6.29
CA GLN A 283 20.28 0.00 -6.34
C GLN A 283 21.33 -0.24 -5.23
N GLU A 284 22.12 0.76 -4.87
CA GLU A 284 23.25 0.65 -3.91
C GLU A 284 22.82 -0.03 -2.59
N LEU A 285 21.74 0.44 -1.97
CA LEU A 285 21.24 -0.13 -0.72
C LEU A 285 20.70 -1.55 -0.94
N THR A 286 19.98 -1.77 -2.03
CA THR A 286 19.40 -3.07 -2.38
C THR A 286 20.50 -4.12 -2.54
N ILE A 287 21.52 -3.85 -3.35
CA ILE A 287 22.64 -4.75 -3.62
C ILE A 287 23.48 -4.97 -2.36
N ARG A 288 23.78 -3.91 -1.61
CA ARG A 288 24.50 -4.06 -0.32
C ARG A 288 23.76 -4.97 0.64
N THR A 289 22.43 -4.83 0.72
CA THR A 289 21.59 -5.69 1.57
C THR A 289 21.58 -7.13 1.08
N GLN A 290 21.64 -7.35 -0.24
CA GLN A 290 21.72 -8.69 -0.82
C GLN A 290 23.06 -9.41 -0.54
N HIS A 291 24.19 -8.72 -0.64
CA HIS A 291 25.50 -9.38 -0.49
C HIS A 291 26.05 -9.39 0.93
N ARG A 292 25.77 -8.35 1.72
CA ARG A 292 26.37 -8.14 3.04
C ARG A 292 25.34 -7.93 4.15
N GLY A 293 24.08 -7.76 3.78
CA GLY A 293 23.00 -7.46 4.71
C GLY A 293 22.32 -8.70 5.25
N VAL A 294 21.87 -8.58 6.49
CA VAL A 294 20.98 -9.53 7.15
C VAL A 294 19.60 -8.88 7.25
N VAL A 295 18.60 -9.47 6.57
CA VAL A 295 17.22 -8.97 6.58
C VAL A 295 16.49 -9.55 7.79
N ARG A 296 16.42 -8.77 8.87
CA ARG A 296 15.83 -9.20 10.15
C ARG A 296 14.32 -8.99 10.26
N LYS A 297 13.78 -8.10 9.42
CA LYS A 297 12.35 -7.78 9.38
C LYS A 297 11.80 -8.11 8.02
N ARG A 298 10.63 -8.75 7.98
CA ARG A 298 9.88 -8.98 6.74
C ARG A 298 8.39 -8.77 6.97
N ILE A 299 7.69 -8.36 5.92
CA ILE A 299 6.23 -8.36 5.92
C ILE A 299 5.77 -9.82 5.98
N LEU A 300 4.93 -10.12 6.96
CA LEU A 300 4.33 -11.43 7.16
C LEU A 300 2.81 -11.31 7.25
N PRO A 301 2.07 -12.35 6.83
CA PRO A 301 0.66 -12.46 7.14
C PRO A 301 0.46 -12.63 8.64
N VAL A 302 -0.60 -12.00 9.16
CA VAL A 302 -0.98 -12.07 10.56
C VAL A 302 -2.46 -12.39 10.74
N VAL A 303 -2.78 -13.05 11.85
CA VAL A 303 -4.15 -13.19 12.37
C VAL A 303 -4.28 -12.36 13.64
N VAL A 304 -5.30 -11.51 13.68
CA VAL A 304 -5.73 -10.74 14.84
C VAL A 304 -6.80 -11.54 15.58
N TYR A 305 -6.70 -11.61 16.90
CA TYR A 305 -7.64 -12.36 17.73
C TYR A 305 -7.86 -11.72 19.10
N GLY A 306 -8.98 -12.04 19.73
CA GLY A 306 -9.35 -11.53 21.05
C GLY A 306 -8.41 -12.02 22.17
N PRO A 307 -8.15 -11.21 23.21
CA PRO A 307 -7.21 -11.56 24.29
C PRO A 307 -7.60 -12.79 25.10
N HIS A 308 -8.90 -13.11 25.15
CA HIS A 308 -9.47 -14.26 25.86
C HIS A 308 -9.55 -15.55 25.01
N ARG A 309 -9.23 -15.49 23.71
CA ARG A 309 -9.23 -16.67 22.84
C ARG A 309 -7.86 -17.34 22.84
N GLY A 310 -7.87 -18.65 22.60
CA GLY A 310 -6.66 -19.41 22.35
C GLY A 310 -5.95 -18.93 21.09
N GLU A 311 -4.63 -19.05 21.07
CA GLU A 311 -3.83 -18.62 19.94
C GLU A 311 -4.22 -19.38 18.64
N PRO A 312 -4.42 -18.68 17.51
CA PRO A 312 -4.72 -19.31 16.23
C PRO A 312 -3.63 -20.30 15.81
N ARG A 313 -4.04 -21.48 15.34
CA ARG A 313 -3.11 -22.51 14.82
C ARG A 313 -2.83 -22.37 13.33
N TRP A 314 -3.77 -21.78 12.60
CA TRP A 314 -3.74 -21.67 11.15
C TRP A 314 -3.99 -20.23 10.71
N LEU A 315 -3.48 -19.89 9.54
CA LEU A 315 -3.77 -18.63 8.86
C LEU A 315 -5.08 -18.81 8.10
N GLU A 316 -6.18 -18.41 8.73
CA GLU A 316 -7.53 -18.56 8.18
C GLU A 316 -8.30 -17.24 8.30
N TYR A 317 -9.03 -16.92 7.23
CA TYR A 317 -9.90 -15.75 7.21
C TYR A 317 -11.22 -16.06 7.90
N HIS A 318 -11.57 -15.19 8.84
CA HIS A 318 -12.86 -15.13 9.47
C HIS A 318 -13.35 -13.70 9.49
N ASN A 319 -14.65 -13.59 9.30
CA ASN A 319 -15.36 -12.33 9.30
C ASN A 319 -16.29 -12.15 10.50
N ASP A 320 -16.24 -13.09 11.45
CA ASP A 320 -17.11 -13.07 12.61
C ASP A 320 -16.66 -11.97 13.58
N PRO A 321 -17.51 -10.95 13.83
CA PRO A 321 -17.22 -9.92 14.82
C PRO A 321 -16.94 -10.48 16.22
N GLU A 322 -17.51 -11.65 16.55
CA GLU A 322 -17.26 -12.35 17.83
C GLU A 322 -15.86 -12.98 17.89
N LEU A 323 -15.20 -13.21 16.75
CA LEU A 323 -13.79 -13.63 16.67
C LEU A 323 -12.82 -12.43 16.82
N THR A 324 -13.31 -11.21 16.58
CA THR A 324 -12.55 -9.96 16.60
C THR A 324 -12.90 -9.08 17.82
N VAL A 325 -12.36 -9.49 18.98
CA VAL A 325 -12.23 -8.74 20.26
C VAL A 325 -13.54 -8.20 20.89
N VAL A 326 -13.76 -8.51 22.17
CA VAL A 326 -14.81 -7.92 23.04
C VAL A 326 -14.14 -6.84 23.91
N PRO A 327 -14.72 -5.63 24.10
CA PRO A 327 -16.14 -5.26 23.97
C PRO A 327 -16.55 -4.53 22.69
N SER A 328 -15.69 -4.45 21.68
CA SER A 328 -15.94 -3.69 20.45
C SER A 328 -15.67 -4.58 19.25
N ASN A 329 -16.65 -4.77 18.36
CA ASN A 329 -16.59 -5.47 17.05
C ASN A 329 -15.38 -5.02 16.18
N LEU A 330 -14.16 -5.31 16.59
CA LEU A 330 -12.95 -4.63 16.18
C LEU A 330 -12.18 -5.53 15.22
N CYS A 331 -12.55 -5.46 13.95
CA CYS A 331 -11.81 -6.07 12.86
C CYS A 331 -10.43 -5.43 12.66
N ALA A 332 -9.55 -6.11 11.93
CA ALA A 332 -8.21 -5.68 11.54
C ALA A 332 -8.22 -4.34 10.77
N GLU A 333 -9.31 -4.01 10.07
CA GLU A 333 -9.51 -2.72 9.37
C GLU A 333 -9.52 -1.52 10.31
N HIS A 334 -9.91 -1.74 11.57
CA HIS A 334 -10.00 -0.68 12.58
C HIS A 334 -8.67 -0.45 13.30
N ILE A 335 -7.67 -1.29 13.08
CA ILE A 335 -6.34 -1.15 13.70
C ILE A 335 -5.58 -0.10 12.88
N PRO A 336 -5.11 0.99 13.51
CA PRO A 336 -4.34 2.00 12.78
C PRO A 336 -3.08 1.40 12.15
N PRO A 337 -2.72 1.78 10.92
CA PRO A 337 -1.43 1.45 10.34
C PRO A 337 -0.28 1.86 11.26
N GLU A 338 0.82 1.13 11.17
CA GLU A 338 2.01 1.27 12.01
C GLU A 338 1.82 1.05 13.52
N THR A 339 0.68 0.49 13.95
CA THR A 339 0.48 0.10 15.35
C THR A 339 1.57 -0.88 15.78
N GLU A 340 2.32 -0.54 16.84
CA GLU A 340 3.42 -1.39 17.30
C GLU A 340 2.90 -2.70 17.89
N VAL A 341 3.54 -3.78 17.48
CA VAL A 341 3.35 -5.12 18.02
C VAL A 341 4.36 -5.34 19.15
N GLY A 342 3.88 -5.62 20.36
CA GLY A 342 4.69 -5.94 21.53
C GLY A 342 4.51 -7.39 21.97
N ARG A 343 5.38 -7.87 22.87
CA ARG A 343 5.18 -9.15 23.56
C ARG A 343 4.14 -9.03 24.66
N TYR A 344 3.15 -9.90 24.66
CA TYR A 344 2.07 -9.86 25.63
C TYR A 344 2.62 -10.12 27.04
N LYS A 345 2.22 -9.27 28.01
CA LYS A 345 2.66 -9.31 29.41
C LYS A 345 4.18 -9.28 29.66
N LYS A 346 4.99 -8.96 28.63
CA LYS A 346 6.45 -8.83 28.75
C LYS A 346 6.88 -7.43 28.32
N LYS A 347 7.79 -6.82 29.07
CA LYS A 347 8.43 -5.56 28.64
C LYS A 347 9.53 -5.86 27.64
N GLY A 348 9.68 -5.03 26.61
CA GLY A 348 10.71 -5.21 25.60
C GLY A 348 10.57 -4.23 24.45
N ARG A 349 11.48 -4.35 23.48
CA ARG A 349 11.37 -3.63 22.21
C ARG A 349 10.18 -4.17 21.42
N SER A 350 9.61 -3.32 20.55
CA SER A 350 8.61 -3.75 19.57
C SER A 350 9.12 -4.95 18.76
N ALA A 351 8.25 -5.94 18.59
CA ALA A 351 8.44 -7.13 17.78
C ALA A 351 8.10 -6.87 16.31
N GLY A 352 7.30 -5.85 16.02
CA GLY A 352 6.89 -5.48 14.68
C GLY A 352 5.94 -4.28 14.64
N LYS A 353 5.39 -4.02 13.46
CA LYS A 353 4.37 -3.00 13.22
C LYS A 353 3.28 -3.56 12.32
N PHE A 354 2.02 -3.41 12.71
CA PHE A 354 0.89 -3.72 11.85
C PHE A 354 0.81 -2.76 10.68
N LEU A 355 0.38 -3.23 9.51
CA LEU A 355 0.29 -2.42 8.30
C LEU A 355 -1.17 -2.19 7.92
N LYS A 356 -1.86 -3.24 7.48
CA LYS A 356 -3.24 -3.22 7.04
C LYS A 356 -3.87 -4.61 7.21
N GLY A 357 -5.19 -4.68 7.31
CA GLY A 357 -5.90 -5.95 7.37
C GLY A 357 -7.38 -5.81 7.01
N ILE A 358 -8.07 -6.95 6.95
CA ILE A 358 -9.49 -7.12 6.67
C ILE A 358 -10.04 -8.28 7.49
N GLY A 359 -11.23 -8.13 8.09
CA GLY A 359 -11.77 -9.12 9.03
C GLY A 359 -10.76 -9.42 10.16
N ASN A 360 -10.30 -10.66 10.29
CA ASN A 360 -9.27 -11.05 11.27
C ASN A 360 -7.84 -11.19 10.69
N VAL A 361 -7.61 -11.00 9.38
CA VAL A 361 -6.28 -11.18 8.78
C VAL A 361 -5.68 -9.87 8.32
N GLY A 362 -4.37 -9.85 8.11
CA GLY A 362 -3.68 -8.69 7.55
C GLY A 362 -2.20 -8.93 7.37
N LEU A 363 -1.45 -7.85 7.24
CA LEU A 363 0.00 -7.84 7.11
C LEU A 363 0.63 -7.03 8.25
N ALA A 364 1.80 -7.49 8.69
CA ALA A 364 2.63 -6.76 9.63
C ALA A 364 4.11 -6.88 9.23
N LEU A 365 4.87 -5.81 9.44
CA LEU A 365 6.32 -5.84 9.39
C LEU A 365 6.85 -6.48 10.68
N CYS A 366 7.29 -7.73 10.60
CA CYS A 366 7.63 -8.57 11.74
C CYS A 366 9.15 -8.76 11.85
N ARG A 367 9.69 -8.72 13.06
CA ARG A 367 11.04 -9.23 13.34
C ARG A 367 11.01 -10.75 13.32
N LEU A 368 11.71 -11.34 12.36
CA LEU A 368 11.69 -12.78 12.10
C LEU A 368 12.13 -13.57 13.34
N GLU A 369 13.27 -13.20 13.92
CA GLU A 369 13.88 -13.87 15.08
C GLU A 369 13.11 -13.71 16.41
N VAL A 370 12.07 -12.88 16.43
CA VAL A 370 11.24 -12.62 17.61
C VAL A 370 9.88 -13.27 17.46
N MET A 371 9.21 -13.05 16.32
CA MET A 371 7.83 -13.47 16.10
C MET A 371 7.72 -14.85 15.43
N THR A 372 8.82 -15.44 14.96
CA THR A 372 8.81 -16.68 14.18
C THR A 372 10.01 -17.56 14.49
N SER A 373 9.92 -18.84 14.13
CA SER A 373 11.04 -19.78 14.23
C SER A 373 12.11 -19.61 13.13
N VAL A 374 11.97 -18.63 12.23
CA VAL A 374 12.92 -18.39 11.14
C VAL A 374 14.26 -17.98 11.71
N GLN A 375 15.29 -18.79 11.43
CA GLN A 375 16.67 -18.47 11.75
C GLN A 375 17.20 -17.45 10.76
N VAL A 376 17.87 -16.44 11.29
CA VAL A 376 18.44 -15.35 10.50
C VAL A 376 19.97 -15.50 10.53
N PRO A 377 20.68 -15.52 9.39
CA PRO A 377 22.13 -15.71 9.38
C PRO A 377 22.88 -14.66 10.22
N GLY A 378 23.91 -15.10 10.95
CA GLY A 378 24.77 -14.22 11.76
C GLY A 378 24.14 -13.76 13.09
N THR A 379 23.11 -14.45 13.59
CA THR A 379 22.49 -14.18 14.90
C THR A 379 22.81 -15.25 15.95
N GLU A 380 23.53 -16.30 15.57
CA GLU A 380 24.01 -17.34 16.48
C GLU A 380 25.02 -16.74 17.47
N GLY A 381 24.72 -16.82 18.77
CA GLY A 381 25.62 -16.38 19.85
C GLY A 381 25.56 -14.89 20.21
N ALA A 382 24.98 -14.02 19.37
CA ALA A 382 24.69 -12.64 19.77
C ALA A 382 23.40 -12.65 20.60
N GLY A 383 23.48 -12.30 21.89
CA GLY A 383 22.31 -12.15 22.76
C GLY A 383 21.21 -11.38 22.03
N LEU A 384 20.18 -12.12 21.58
CA LEU A 384 19.17 -11.61 20.66
C LEU A 384 18.54 -10.38 21.30
N VAL A 385 18.67 -9.23 20.65
CA VAL A 385 18.26 -7.95 21.22
C VAL A 385 16.73 -7.90 21.28
N GLY A 386 16.18 -8.38 22.38
CA GLY A 386 14.75 -8.58 22.55
C GLY A 386 14.37 -9.93 23.14
N GLY A 387 15.31 -10.88 23.34
CA GLY A 387 15.04 -12.28 23.66
C GLY A 387 14.60 -13.00 22.39
N GLY A 388 15.24 -14.12 22.03
CA GLY A 388 14.93 -14.84 20.79
C GLY A 388 13.50 -15.38 20.70
N PHE A 389 13.22 -16.10 19.62
CA PHE A 389 11.95 -16.77 19.44
C PHE A 389 11.68 -17.73 20.59
N ASN A 390 10.48 -17.61 21.17
CA ASN A 390 9.95 -18.55 22.13
C ASN A 390 8.53 -18.90 21.67
N PRO A 391 8.20 -20.20 21.47
CA PRO A 391 6.87 -20.62 21.02
C PRO A 391 5.74 -20.23 21.99
N ASP A 392 6.05 -19.96 23.26
CA ASP A 392 5.07 -19.52 24.27
C ASP A 392 4.88 -17.99 24.29
N ASP A 393 5.62 -17.24 23.47
CA ASP A 393 5.42 -15.79 23.34
C ASP A 393 4.16 -15.48 22.54
N GLU A 394 3.17 -14.87 23.19
CA GLU A 394 2.06 -14.21 22.50
C GLU A 394 2.40 -12.74 22.21
N PHE A 395 1.80 -12.19 21.14
CA PHE A 395 1.99 -10.80 20.76
C PHE A 395 0.67 -10.01 20.80
N TYR A 396 0.79 -8.71 21.03
CA TYR A 396 -0.37 -7.84 21.21
C TYR A 396 -0.14 -6.43 20.65
N MET A 397 -1.26 -5.74 20.42
CA MET A 397 -1.33 -4.36 19.99
C MET A 397 -2.26 -3.58 20.90
N LYS A 398 -1.94 -2.30 21.12
CA LYS A 398 -2.78 -1.36 21.87
C LYS A 398 -3.40 -0.34 20.93
N ILE A 399 -4.72 -0.26 20.92
CA ILE A 399 -5.49 0.61 20.03
C ILE A 399 -6.08 1.75 20.86
N GLY A 400 -5.97 2.97 20.33
CA GLY A 400 -6.41 4.17 21.04
C GLY A 400 -5.55 4.47 22.27
N ARG A 401 -4.22 4.52 22.11
CA ARG A 401 -3.26 4.79 23.21
C ARG A 401 -3.55 6.08 23.99
N GLU A 402 -4.24 7.04 23.38
CA GLU A 402 -4.64 8.31 24.00
C GLU A 402 -5.94 8.20 24.81
N MET A 403 -6.68 7.09 24.67
CA MET A 403 -7.90 6.84 25.42
C MET A 403 -7.60 6.41 26.85
N ARG A 404 -8.55 6.69 27.76
CA ARG A 404 -8.44 6.36 29.19
C ARG A 404 -8.23 4.86 29.43
N GLU A 405 -8.80 4.02 28.56
CA GLU A 405 -8.65 2.56 28.55
C GLU A 405 -8.41 2.10 27.10
N PRO A 406 -7.15 1.89 26.67
CA PRO A 406 -6.85 1.43 25.32
C PRO A 406 -7.31 -0.02 25.14
N ALA A 407 -7.92 -0.31 23.99
CA ALA A 407 -8.28 -1.68 23.65
C ALA A 407 -7.02 -2.49 23.35
N GLU A 408 -6.96 -3.73 23.86
CA GLU A 408 -5.87 -4.67 23.59
C GLU A 408 -6.36 -5.79 22.69
N VAL A 409 -5.59 -6.06 21.63
CA VAL A 409 -5.84 -7.17 20.71
C VAL A 409 -4.58 -8.01 20.59
N LYS A 410 -4.74 -9.32 20.45
CA LYS A 410 -3.60 -10.21 20.19
C LYS A 410 -3.40 -10.39 18.70
N VAL A 411 -2.17 -10.73 18.32
CA VAL A 411 -1.78 -10.94 16.93
C VAL A 411 -0.78 -12.06 16.83
N LYS A 412 -0.90 -12.90 15.81
CA LYS A 412 0.05 -13.96 15.50
C LYS A 412 0.53 -13.82 14.07
N ALA A 413 1.85 -13.91 13.87
CA ALA A 413 2.45 -13.94 12.55
C ALA A 413 2.61 -15.37 12.03
N PHE A 414 2.43 -15.54 10.73
CA PHE A 414 2.64 -16.79 10.02
C PHE A 414 3.70 -16.58 8.94
N VAL A 415 4.44 -17.64 8.62
CA VAL A 415 5.46 -17.61 7.55
C VAL A 415 4.97 -18.55 6.45
N PRO A 416 4.50 -18.01 5.30
CA PRO A 416 4.08 -18.83 4.17
C PRO A 416 5.19 -19.76 3.68
N GLU A 417 4.83 -20.90 3.12
CA GLU A 417 5.81 -21.91 2.68
C GLU A 417 6.74 -21.36 1.60
N TRP A 418 6.20 -20.66 0.60
CA TRP A 418 6.98 -20.01 -0.46
C TRP A 418 8.04 -19.04 0.09
N LEU A 419 7.73 -18.38 1.21
CA LEU A 419 8.66 -17.46 1.87
C LEU A 419 9.76 -18.24 2.60
N ARG A 420 9.43 -19.35 3.26
CA ARG A 420 10.42 -20.24 3.90
C ARG A 420 11.39 -20.80 2.87
N GLU A 421 10.86 -21.33 1.77
CA GLU A 421 11.64 -21.87 0.66
C GLU A 421 12.54 -20.80 0.03
N GLY A 422 11.99 -19.61 -0.23
CA GLY A 422 12.74 -18.47 -0.77
C GLY A 422 13.89 -18.03 0.14
N LEU A 423 13.66 -17.96 1.46
CA LEU A 423 14.70 -17.64 2.44
C LEU A 423 15.79 -18.72 2.52
N ALA A 424 15.40 -19.99 2.48
CA ALA A 424 16.35 -21.11 2.47
C ALA A 424 17.20 -21.11 1.20
N ALA A 425 16.60 -20.87 0.03
CA ALA A 425 17.30 -20.76 -1.24
C ALA A 425 18.26 -19.57 -1.29
N ALA A 426 17.83 -18.41 -0.78
CA ALA A 426 18.67 -17.21 -0.69
C ALA A 426 19.90 -17.42 0.23
N THR A 427 19.78 -18.26 1.26
CA THR A 427 20.89 -18.61 2.14
C THR A 427 21.89 -19.51 1.43
N ARG A 428 21.42 -20.57 0.74
CA ARG A 428 22.28 -21.47 -0.04
C ARG A 428 23.05 -20.77 -1.14
N ASN A 429 22.46 -19.78 -1.82
CA ASN A 429 23.15 -19.03 -2.88
C ASN A 429 24.23 -18.06 -2.37
N ARG A 430 24.35 -17.88 -1.05
CA ARG A 430 25.38 -17.04 -0.41
C ARG A 430 26.57 -17.84 0.12
N GLU A 431 26.37 -19.14 0.35
CA GLU A 431 27.42 -20.12 0.67
C GLU A 431 28.12 -20.58 -0.60
#